data_AF-A0A3D0HV11-F1
#
_entry.id   AF-A0A3D0HV11-F1
#
_cell.length_a   1.000
_cell.length_b   1.000
_cell.length_c   1.000
_cell.angle_alpha   90.00
_cell.angle_beta   90.00
_cell.angle_gamma   90.00
#
_symmetry.space_group_name_H-M   'P 1'
#
loop_
_entity.id
_entity.type
_entity.pdbx_description
1 polymer ?
#
loop_
_entity_poly.entity_id
_entity_poly.type
_entity_poly.pdbx_seq_one_letter_code
_entity_poly.pdbx_strand_id
1 'polypeptide(L)'
;MILMLSGLFLFRVVYGLCSEFWFEDELQIYLIGLKYYTTGLWPYYGPDVVYTQTQIPGALQGLLAGGSFIAWAAPESPILLVNILSFGSLCLFGWYISRRFHTFPKWMIYVWLMMAPWTINYGTRVVNPSYVIIFAIPFFVGFIDLYTNKCRLIPRQLVFFVLGLMLTLIMQLHLSWVLLVPFAGYAFLIQWHHDRSRLLSSVLIFVIGLLAGAATMVPTLLQPWPVNRGVESNVVLNRENIKNIFTVLMRYLAFASAEVNYWLGGNTASRLAVVKDQLWMAPAVIFLLVAGFAQVILFVVAFFQKNTDEGWVRIKWITVAAFLLVYLSFFFSIKGPSSHTFIIMMPVPMFYSFYCYEWLLKKRRTVWHRLLVTLVLCTVAFNIGMALNGYHTRSLYRDREKVKQAIEQRDYHLLGERRSDAWGYR
;
A
#
# COMPACT_ATOMS: atom_id res chain seq x y z
N MET A 1 18.37 10.22 -14.58
CA MET A 1 17.52 9.22 -13.90
C MET A 1 17.95 9.03 -12.45
N ILE A 2 19.22 8.69 -12.17
CA ILE A 2 19.74 8.50 -10.81
C ILE A 2 19.46 9.72 -9.92
N LEU A 3 19.88 10.92 -10.31
CA LEU A 3 19.64 12.15 -9.55
C LEU A 3 18.16 12.39 -9.21
N MET A 4 17.26 12.11 -10.16
CA MET A 4 15.82 12.24 -9.94
C MET A 4 15.30 11.21 -8.94
N LEU A 5 15.74 9.95 -9.05
CA LEU A 5 15.37 8.89 -8.12
C LEU A 5 15.90 9.17 -6.72
N SER A 6 17.14 9.65 -6.58
CA SER A 6 17.70 10.12 -5.30
C SER A 6 16.90 11.29 -4.73
N GLY A 7 16.53 12.28 -5.56
CA GLY A 7 15.69 13.40 -5.13
C GLY A 7 14.30 12.96 -4.67
N LEU A 8 13.66 12.02 -5.39
CA LEU A 8 12.37 11.45 -5.00
C LEU A 8 12.48 10.63 -3.71
N PHE A 9 13.56 9.88 -3.51
CA PHE A 9 13.81 9.17 -2.26
C PHE A 9 13.92 10.14 -1.09
N LEU A 10 14.77 11.17 -1.21
CA LEU A 10 14.94 12.20 -0.19
C LEU A 10 13.61 12.92 0.09
N PHE A 11 12.87 13.30 -0.95
CA PHE A 11 11.55 13.91 -0.80
C PHE A 11 10.60 13.01 0.01
N ARG A 12 10.54 11.71 -0.32
CA ARG A 12 9.68 10.75 0.38
C ARG A 12 10.06 10.58 1.84
N VAL A 13 11.36 10.52 2.15
CA VAL A 13 11.86 10.47 3.53
C VAL A 13 11.41 11.71 4.30
N VAL A 14 11.67 12.91 3.75
CA VAL A 14 11.24 14.17 4.38
C VAL A 14 9.72 14.24 4.55
N TYR A 15 8.95 13.80 3.54
CA TYR A 15 7.50 13.75 3.62
C TYR A 15 7.03 12.81 4.74
N GLY A 16 7.59 11.59 4.81
CA GLY A 16 7.28 10.62 5.87
C GLY A 16 7.61 11.14 7.26
N LEU A 17 8.74 11.83 7.39
CA LEU A 17 9.16 12.49 8.62
C LEU A 17 8.22 13.63 9.06
N CYS A 18 7.52 14.26 8.13
CA CYS A 18 6.52 15.31 8.39
C CYS A 18 5.08 14.79 8.44
N SER A 19 4.87 13.48 8.29
CA SER A 19 3.55 12.88 8.14
C SER A 19 2.91 12.54 9.48
N GLU A 20 1.75 11.89 9.48
CA GLU A 20 1.09 11.46 10.72
C GLU A 20 1.97 10.46 11.49
N PHE A 21 2.13 10.71 12.80
CA PHE A 21 2.84 9.83 13.73
C PHE A 21 2.02 9.54 14.99
N TRP A 22 1.23 10.52 15.44
CA TRP A 22 0.56 10.47 16.73
C TRP A 22 -0.86 9.91 16.69
N PHE A 23 -1.39 9.68 15.48
CA PHE A 23 -2.63 8.95 15.35
C PHE A 23 -2.48 7.51 15.85
N GLU A 24 -3.58 6.96 16.36
CA GLU A 24 -3.53 5.71 17.13
C GLU A 24 -2.94 4.54 16.34
N ASP A 25 -3.27 4.39 15.05
CA ASP A 25 -2.79 3.26 14.27
C ASP A 25 -1.28 3.36 13.99
N GLU A 26 -0.77 4.54 13.64
CA GLU A 26 0.66 4.81 13.50
C GLU A 26 1.43 4.54 14.79
N LEU A 27 0.92 5.07 15.91
CA LEU A 27 1.54 4.92 17.22
C LEU A 27 1.58 3.45 17.65
N GLN A 28 0.48 2.70 17.45
CA GLN A 28 0.43 1.30 17.82
C GLN A 28 1.41 0.46 16.99
N ILE A 29 1.55 0.70 15.69
CA ILE A 29 2.53 -0.02 14.85
C ILE A 29 3.97 0.32 15.27
N TYR A 30 4.25 1.58 15.60
CA TYR A 30 5.55 1.99 16.13
C TYR A 30 5.85 1.30 17.46
N LEU A 31 4.88 1.24 18.37
CA LEU A 31 5.00 0.60 19.68
C LEU A 31 5.23 -0.92 19.58
N ILE A 32 4.70 -1.63 18.58
CA ILE A 32 5.02 -3.06 18.36
C ILE A 32 6.55 -3.22 18.18
N GLY A 33 7.15 -2.38 17.33
CA GLY A 33 8.59 -2.39 17.11
C GLY A 33 9.39 -1.95 18.32
N LEU A 34 8.94 -0.90 19.01
CA LEU A 34 9.61 -0.37 20.19
C LEU A 34 9.58 -1.37 21.36
N LYS A 35 8.45 -2.06 21.60
CA LYS A 35 8.33 -3.13 22.59
C LYS A 35 9.33 -4.26 22.31
N TYR A 36 9.42 -4.72 21.06
CA TYR A 36 10.42 -5.72 20.67
C TYR A 36 11.85 -5.25 20.97
N TYR A 37 12.20 -4.03 20.55
CA TYR A 37 13.53 -3.47 20.74
C TYR A 37 13.92 -3.29 22.22
N THR A 38 12.99 -2.78 23.03
CA THR A 38 13.24 -2.42 24.44
C THR A 38 13.26 -3.63 25.36
N THR A 39 12.39 -4.60 25.14
CA THR A 39 12.26 -5.79 26.02
C THR A 39 13.09 -6.98 25.55
N GLY A 40 13.49 -7.02 24.27
CA GLY A 40 14.11 -8.19 23.65
C GLY A 40 13.15 -9.37 23.43
N LEU A 41 11.86 -9.24 23.78
CA LEU A 41 10.86 -10.28 23.61
C LEU A 41 10.48 -10.42 22.15
N TRP A 42 10.44 -11.66 21.65
CA TRP A 42 10.02 -11.94 20.29
C TRP A 42 8.61 -11.36 20.02
N PRO A 43 8.39 -10.61 18.92
CA PRO A 43 7.08 -10.02 18.65
C PRO A 43 6.17 -11.12 18.08
N TYR A 44 5.53 -11.93 18.91
CA TYR A 44 4.70 -13.05 18.45
C TYR A 44 3.53 -12.60 17.57
N TYR A 45 2.97 -11.42 17.83
CA TYR A 45 1.80 -10.92 17.12
C TYR A 45 2.09 -9.59 16.41
N GLY A 46 1.44 -9.41 15.27
CA GLY A 46 1.49 -8.23 14.43
C GLY A 46 0.43 -7.19 14.79
N PRO A 47 -0.09 -6.45 13.80
CA PRO A 47 -1.04 -5.36 14.01
C PRO A 47 -2.31 -5.76 14.76
N ASP A 48 -2.84 -4.80 15.51
CA ASP A 48 -4.10 -4.93 16.23
C ASP A 48 -5.30 -4.86 15.28
N VAL A 49 -6.33 -5.65 15.57
CA VAL A 49 -7.64 -5.59 14.95
C VAL A 49 -8.63 -5.05 15.99
N VAL A 50 -8.75 -3.72 16.01
CA VAL A 50 -9.38 -2.95 17.09
C VAL A 50 -10.80 -3.41 17.41
N TYR A 51 -11.61 -3.67 16.39
CA TYR A 51 -13.03 -3.98 16.55
C TYR A 51 -13.30 -5.32 17.24
N THR A 52 -12.36 -6.26 17.13
CA THR A 52 -12.47 -7.60 17.72
C THR A 52 -11.50 -7.80 18.88
N GLN A 53 -10.71 -6.77 19.23
CA GLN A 53 -9.68 -6.84 20.27
C GLN A 53 -8.73 -8.04 20.08
N THR A 54 -8.38 -8.30 18.82
CA THR A 54 -7.47 -9.39 18.42
C THR A 54 -6.21 -8.84 17.75
N GLN A 55 -5.24 -9.70 17.48
CA GLN A 55 -4.03 -9.36 16.74
C GLN A 55 -3.83 -10.30 15.56
N ILE A 56 -3.23 -9.79 14.49
CA ILE A 56 -2.83 -10.62 13.36
C ILE A 56 -1.62 -11.49 13.79
N PRO A 57 -1.66 -12.82 13.59
CA PRO A 57 -0.55 -13.68 14.02
C PRO A 57 0.70 -13.46 13.15
N GLY A 58 1.87 -13.48 13.78
CA GLY A 58 3.16 -13.43 13.11
C GLY A 58 4.00 -12.20 13.45
N ALA A 59 5.31 -12.38 13.37
CA ALA A 59 6.27 -11.41 13.89
C ALA A 59 6.69 -10.31 12.93
N LEU A 60 6.32 -10.43 11.65
CA LEU A 60 6.89 -9.59 10.60
C LEU A 60 6.74 -8.09 10.87
N GLN A 61 5.59 -7.62 11.36
CA GLN A 61 5.40 -6.20 11.64
C GLN A 61 6.38 -5.69 12.73
N GLY A 62 6.53 -6.44 13.82
CA GLY A 62 7.43 -6.10 14.90
C GLY A 62 8.90 -6.22 14.51
N LEU A 63 9.26 -7.22 13.70
CA LEU A 63 10.61 -7.34 13.16
C LEU A 63 10.96 -6.20 12.20
N LEU A 64 10.03 -5.77 11.35
CA LEU A 64 10.25 -4.64 10.44
C LEU A 64 10.39 -3.32 11.23
N ALA A 65 9.44 -3.02 12.12
CA ALA A 65 9.49 -1.79 12.91
C ALA A 65 10.68 -1.81 13.89
N GLY A 66 10.82 -2.87 14.70
CA GLY A 66 11.83 -2.96 15.76
C GLY A 66 13.24 -3.29 15.27
N GLY A 67 13.37 -4.05 14.18
CA GLY A 67 14.67 -4.32 13.56
C GLY A 67 15.37 -3.04 13.06
N SER A 68 14.61 -2.00 12.72
CA SER A 68 15.18 -0.70 12.38
C SER A 68 15.87 -0.02 13.57
N PHE A 69 15.37 -0.18 14.81
CA PHE A 69 16.05 0.32 16.01
C PHE A 69 17.32 -0.46 16.35
N ILE A 70 17.35 -1.76 16.07
CA ILE A 70 18.55 -2.58 16.24
C ILE A 70 19.66 -2.09 15.30
N ALA A 71 19.32 -1.77 14.05
CA ALA A 71 20.27 -1.22 13.10
C ALA A 71 20.67 0.22 13.43
N TRP A 72 19.72 1.05 13.86
CA TRP A 72 19.94 2.44 14.23
C TRP A 72 18.89 2.90 15.25
N ALA A 73 19.32 3.08 16.51
CA ALA A 73 18.47 3.46 17.63
C ALA A 73 18.10 4.95 17.63
N ALA A 74 17.44 5.41 16.57
CA ALA A 74 16.93 6.77 16.45
C ALA A 74 15.40 6.76 16.28
N PRO A 75 14.69 7.80 16.75
CA PRO A 75 13.24 7.95 16.55
C PRO A 75 12.77 7.80 15.09
N GLU A 76 13.62 8.19 14.14
CA GLU A 76 13.32 8.19 12.71
C GLU A 76 13.46 6.82 12.03
N SER A 77 14.11 5.84 12.67
CA SER A 77 14.57 4.63 11.97
C SER A 77 13.46 3.77 11.35
N PRO A 78 12.26 3.61 11.94
CA PRO A 78 11.19 2.87 11.29
C PRO A 78 10.62 3.61 10.07
N ILE A 79 10.56 4.94 10.12
CA ILE A 79 10.13 5.78 9.00
C ILE A 79 11.13 5.62 7.85
N LEU A 80 12.43 5.66 8.14
CA LEU A 80 13.47 5.48 7.14
C LEU A 80 13.39 4.10 6.48
N LEU A 81 13.22 3.03 7.27
CA LEU A 81 13.09 1.67 6.73
C LEU A 81 11.88 1.53 5.79
N VAL A 82 10.71 2.04 6.20
CA VAL A 82 9.51 2.05 5.34
C VAL A 82 9.78 2.76 4.01
N ASN A 83 10.49 3.89 4.06
CA ASN A 83 10.83 4.65 2.86
C ASN A 83 11.83 3.91 1.96
N ILE A 84 12.83 3.21 2.52
CA ILE A 84 13.77 2.38 1.76
C ILE A 84 13.03 1.26 1.04
N LEU A 85 12.23 0.49 1.79
CA LEU A 85 11.53 -0.68 1.25
C LEU A 85 10.46 -0.29 0.23
N SER A 86 9.66 0.74 0.53
CA SER A 86 8.62 1.24 -0.39
C SER A 86 9.23 1.89 -1.64
N PHE A 87 10.35 2.59 -1.51
CA PHE A 87 11.05 3.15 -2.65
C PHE A 87 11.58 2.05 -3.56
N GLY A 88 12.16 0.98 -2.99
CA GLY A 88 12.59 -0.19 -3.74
C GLY A 88 11.45 -0.87 -4.49
N SER A 89 10.32 -1.11 -3.84
CA SER A 89 9.15 -1.72 -4.48
C SER A 89 8.56 -0.82 -5.58
N LEU A 90 8.46 0.49 -5.34
CA LEU A 90 7.98 1.45 -6.35
C LEU A 90 8.97 1.60 -7.51
N CYS A 91 10.27 1.47 -7.27
CA CYS A 91 11.26 1.41 -8.34
C CYS A 91 11.06 0.18 -9.22
N LEU A 92 10.83 -0.99 -8.63
CA LEU A 92 10.46 -2.21 -9.37
C LEU A 92 9.20 -1.99 -10.20
N PHE A 93 8.18 -1.34 -9.63
CA PHE A 93 6.93 -1.08 -10.35
C PHE A 93 7.10 -0.08 -11.50
N GLY A 94 7.82 1.02 -11.26
CA GLY A 94 8.15 2.01 -12.29
C GLY A 94 8.99 1.42 -13.40
N TRP A 95 9.94 0.53 -13.06
CA TRP A 95 10.73 -0.20 -14.05
C TRP A 95 9.83 -1.10 -14.91
N TYR A 96 8.95 -1.88 -14.28
CA TYR A 96 7.97 -2.72 -14.97
C TYR A 96 7.08 -1.91 -15.91
N ILE A 97 6.45 -0.84 -15.42
CA ILE A 97 5.57 0.03 -16.23
C ILE A 97 6.35 0.67 -17.38
N SER A 98 7.59 1.14 -17.15
CA SER A 98 8.42 1.75 -18.20
C SER A 98 8.80 0.79 -19.33
N ARG A 99 8.83 -0.52 -19.06
CA ARG A 99 9.01 -1.55 -20.09
C ARG A 99 7.71 -1.89 -20.84
N ARG A 100 6.56 -1.64 -20.22
CA ARG A 100 5.24 -1.89 -20.83
C ARG A 100 4.75 -0.73 -21.69
N PHE A 101 5.06 0.51 -21.30
CA PHE A 101 4.57 1.71 -21.96
C PHE A 101 5.72 2.61 -22.40
N HIS A 102 6.05 2.58 -23.70
CA HIS A 102 7.11 3.41 -24.29
C HIS A 102 6.65 4.82 -24.67
N THR A 103 5.34 5.09 -24.61
CA THR A 103 4.72 6.38 -24.93
C THR A 103 5.00 7.44 -23.87
N PHE A 104 5.30 7.04 -22.64
CA PHE A 104 5.57 7.94 -21.53
C PHE A 104 7.06 8.16 -21.32
N PRO A 105 7.50 9.39 -21.02
CA PRO A 105 8.84 9.58 -20.51
C PRO A 105 8.97 8.91 -19.14
N LYS A 106 10.04 8.14 -18.95
CA LYS A 106 10.26 7.34 -17.74
C LYS A 106 10.15 8.17 -16.46
N TRP A 107 10.68 9.39 -16.46
CA TRP A 107 10.63 10.29 -15.30
C TRP A 107 9.20 10.50 -14.79
N MET A 108 8.24 10.67 -15.70
CA MET A 108 6.85 10.94 -15.34
C MET A 108 6.18 9.72 -14.70
N ILE A 109 6.54 8.51 -15.15
CA ILE A 109 6.08 7.25 -14.53
C ILE A 109 6.57 7.19 -13.08
N TYR A 110 7.88 7.38 -12.85
CA TYR A 110 8.45 7.29 -11.51
C TYR A 110 7.92 8.38 -10.58
N VAL A 111 7.87 9.64 -11.03
CA VAL A 111 7.33 10.73 -10.22
C VAL A 111 5.86 10.48 -9.88
N TRP A 112 5.03 10.10 -10.86
CA TRP A 112 3.61 9.81 -10.60
C TRP A 112 3.45 8.67 -9.58
N LEU A 113 4.14 7.54 -9.79
CA LEU A 113 4.04 6.40 -8.87
C LEU A 113 4.47 6.78 -7.45
N MET A 114 5.55 7.55 -7.30
CA MET A 114 6.12 7.90 -6.00
C MET A 114 5.38 9.03 -5.28
N MET A 115 4.66 9.88 -6.02
CA MET A 115 4.03 11.09 -5.51
C MET A 115 2.50 11.04 -5.51
N ALA A 116 1.89 10.07 -6.19
CA ALA A 116 0.44 9.88 -6.18
C ALA A 116 -0.07 9.85 -4.74
N PRO A 117 -1.21 10.50 -4.43
CA PRO A 117 -1.61 10.75 -3.05
C PRO A 117 -1.67 9.49 -2.18
N TRP A 118 -2.23 8.39 -2.71
CA TRP A 118 -2.29 7.11 -2.00
C TRP A 118 -0.90 6.51 -1.74
N THR A 119 0.00 6.59 -2.71
CA THR A 119 1.34 5.98 -2.61
C THR A 119 2.28 6.76 -1.70
N ILE A 120 2.22 8.09 -1.70
CA ILE A 120 3.06 8.87 -0.81
C ILE A 120 2.54 8.80 0.62
N ASN A 121 1.23 8.85 0.83
CA ASN A 121 0.69 8.81 2.19
C ASN A 121 0.70 7.43 2.83
N TYR A 122 0.44 6.35 2.08
CA TYR A 122 0.57 4.98 2.59
C TYR A 122 1.84 4.30 2.07
N GLY A 123 2.89 5.05 1.78
CA GLY A 123 4.20 4.48 1.45
C GLY A 123 5.34 5.10 2.23
N THR A 124 5.06 6.06 3.12
CA THR A 124 6.11 6.82 3.83
C THR A 124 5.93 6.82 5.35
N ARG A 125 4.81 6.28 5.86
CA ARG A 125 4.43 6.30 7.28
C ARG A 125 4.50 4.91 7.91
N VAL A 126 4.71 4.89 9.22
CA VAL A 126 4.79 3.66 10.03
C VAL A 126 3.37 3.20 10.37
N VAL A 127 2.68 2.64 9.37
CA VAL A 127 1.31 2.11 9.50
C VAL A 127 1.17 0.85 8.65
N ASN A 128 0.29 -0.07 9.04
CA ASN A 128 0.15 -1.38 8.41
C ASN A 128 -0.03 -1.34 6.87
N PRO A 129 -0.93 -0.53 6.26
CA PRO A 129 -0.99 -0.28 4.82
C PRO A 129 0.35 -0.03 4.13
N SER A 130 1.28 0.70 4.77
CA SER A 130 2.58 1.00 4.17
C SER A 130 3.42 -0.24 3.93
N TYR A 131 3.42 -1.15 4.90
CA TYR A 131 4.10 -2.43 4.78
C TYR A 131 3.40 -3.36 3.79
N VAL A 132 2.06 -3.29 3.71
CA VAL A 132 1.29 -4.07 2.73
C VAL A 132 1.66 -3.69 1.29
N ILE A 133 1.76 -2.39 0.97
CA ILE A 133 2.09 -1.93 -0.39
C ILE A 133 3.48 -2.42 -0.83
N ILE A 134 4.45 -2.47 0.09
CA ILE A 134 5.81 -2.96 -0.19
C ILE A 134 5.78 -4.35 -0.83
N PHE A 135 4.97 -5.26 -0.29
CA PHE A 135 4.88 -6.65 -0.74
C PHE A 135 3.79 -6.88 -1.81
N ALA A 136 2.74 -6.05 -1.84
CA ALA A 136 1.68 -6.13 -2.84
C ALA A 136 2.21 -5.83 -4.25
N ILE A 137 3.14 -4.88 -4.38
CA ILE A 137 3.73 -4.52 -5.67
C ILE A 137 4.45 -5.71 -6.34
N PRO A 138 5.45 -6.37 -5.73
CA PRO A 138 6.10 -7.52 -6.36
C PRO A 138 5.13 -8.68 -6.62
N PHE A 139 4.12 -8.89 -5.77
CA PHE A 139 3.05 -9.85 -6.04
C PHE A 139 2.34 -9.54 -7.36
N PHE A 140 1.83 -8.31 -7.52
CA PHE A 140 1.09 -7.93 -8.71
C PHE A 140 1.97 -7.77 -9.95
N VAL A 141 3.23 -7.35 -9.81
CA VAL A 141 4.19 -7.37 -10.93
C VAL A 141 4.37 -8.80 -11.45
N GLY A 142 4.60 -9.77 -10.55
CA GLY A 142 4.70 -11.18 -10.93
C GLY A 142 3.42 -11.72 -11.56
N PHE A 143 2.26 -11.46 -10.96
CA PHE A 143 0.96 -11.90 -11.47
C PHE A 143 0.63 -11.30 -12.85
N ILE A 144 0.74 -9.97 -13.03
CA ILE A 144 0.42 -9.30 -14.29
C ILE A 144 1.41 -9.72 -15.37
N ASP A 145 2.68 -9.90 -15.05
CA ASP A 145 3.69 -10.36 -16.00
C ASP A 145 3.42 -11.80 -16.46
N LEU A 146 3.03 -12.70 -15.55
CA LEU A 146 2.58 -14.06 -15.89
C LEU A 146 1.33 -14.03 -16.77
N TYR A 147 0.33 -13.22 -16.41
CA TYR A 147 -0.94 -13.18 -17.13
C TYR A 147 -0.84 -12.53 -18.51
N THR A 148 -0.02 -11.49 -18.66
CA THR A 148 0.16 -10.80 -19.95
C THR A 148 1.24 -11.47 -20.81
N ASN A 149 2.23 -12.13 -20.20
CA ASN A 149 3.37 -12.78 -20.85
C ASN A 149 4.17 -11.84 -21.79
N LYS A 150 4.15 -10.52 -21.54
CA LYS A 150 4.74 -9.52 -22.45
C LYS A 150 6.12 -9.00 -22.01
N CYS A 151 6.43 -8.95 -20.71
CA CYS A 151 7.71 -8.38 -20.24
C CYS A 151 8.70 -9.42 -19.73
N ARG A 152 8.23 -10.49 -19.09
CA ARG A 152 9.05 -11.57 -18.50
C ARG A 152 10.16 -11.00 -17.60
N LEU A 153 9.79 -10.09 -16.72
CA LEU A 153 10.68 -9.45 -15.76
C LEU A 153 11.18 -10.46 -14.73
N ILE A 154 10.28 -11.32 -14.26
CA ILE A 154 10.56 -12.37 -13.30
C ILE A 154 10.46 -13.70 -14.06
N PRO A 155 11.48 -14.59 -13.96
CA PRO A 155 11.39 -15.92 -14.54
C PRO A 155 10.11 -16.63 -14.08
N ARG A 156 9.42 -17.31 -15.00
CA ARG A 156 8.09 -17.86 -14.77
C ARG A 156 7.98 -18.76 -13.53
N GLN A 157 9.02 -19.55 -13.26
CA GLN A 157 9.10 -20.39 -12.06
C GLN A 157 9.25 -19.53 -10.79
N LEU A 158 10.11 -18.51 -10.82
CA LEU A 158 10.32 -17.61 -9.70
C LEU A 158 9.08 -16.76 -9.38
N VAL A 159 8.18 -16.53 -10.35
CA VAL A 159 6.88 -15.89 -10.08
C VAL A 159 6.12 -16.65 -9.01
N PHE A 160 6.05 -17.98 -9.08
CA PHE A 160 5.33 -18.77 -8.08
C PHE A 160 5.94 -18.66 -6.68
N PHE A 161 7.27 -18.62 -6.58
CA PHE A 161 7.96 -18.34 -5.32
C PHE A 161 7.57 -16.97 -4.78
N VAL A 162 7.62 -15.93 -5.62
CA VAL A 162 7.27 -14.55 -5.24
C VAL A 162 5.80 -14.45 -4.80
N LEU A 163 4.87 -15.09 -5.52
CA LEU A 163 3.45 -15.10 -5.13
C LEU A 163 3.24 -15.73 -3.75
N GLY A 164 3.88 -16.89 -3.49
CA GLY A 164 3.80 -17.57 -2.19
C GLY A 164 4.44 -16.74 -1.07
N LEU A 165 5.65 -16.24 -1.30
CA LEU A 165 6.39 -15.42 -0.35
C LEU A 165 5.63 -14.15 0.03
N MET A 166 5.18 -13.37 -0.96
CA MET A 166 4.46 -12.12 -0.69
C MET A 166 3.11 -12.37 0.00
N LEU A 167 2.42 -13.47 -0.33
CA LEU A 167 1.15 -13.83 0.30
C LEU A 167 1.30 -14.00 1.82
N THR A 168 2.28 -14.79 2.28
CA THR A 168 2.46 -15.06 3.71
C THR A 168 3.16 -13.93 4.45
N LEU A 169 3.96 -13.10 3.77
CA LEU A 169 4.44 -11.84 4.36
C LEU A 169 3.27 -10.89 4.62
N ILE A 170 2.37 -10.67 3.65
CA ILE A 170 1.21 -9.77 3.83
C ILE A 170 0.21 -10.33 4.84
N MET A 171 0.05 -11.66 4.92
CA MET A 171 -0.81 -12.31 5.90
C MET A 171 -0.48 -11.92 7.34
N GLN A 172 0.80 -11.68 7.65
CA GLN A 172 1.26 -11.23 8.97
C GLN A 172 1.07 -9.73 9.23
N LEU A 173 0.66 -8.97 8.22
CA LEU A 173 0.57 -7.50 8.27
C LEU A 173 -0.87 -7.00 8.17
N HIS A 174 -1.72 -7.68 7.41
CA HIS A 174 -3.06 -7.16 7.14
C HIS A 174 -4.04 -8.25 6.67
N LEU A 175 -5.27 -8.22 7.18
CA LEU A 175 -6.31 -9.21 6.89
C LEU A 175 -6.76 -9.24 5.41
N SER A 176 -6.44 -8.19 4.64
CA SER A 176 -6.75 -8.15 3.20
C SER A 176 -5.90 -9.11 2.35
N TRP A 177 -4.96 -9.85 2.94
CA TRP A 177 -4.17 -10.88 2.24
C TRP A 177 -5.06 -11.90 1.53
N VAL A 178 -6.26 -12.18 2.07
CA VAL A 178 -7.25 -13.10 1.48
C VAL A 178 -7.63 -12.71 0.05
N LEU A 179 -7.55 -11.42 -0.27
CA LEU A 179 -7.85 -10.92 -1.61
C LEU A 179 -6.79 -11.32 -2.64
N LEU A 180 -5.60 -11.75 -2.21
CA LEU A 180 -4.55 -12.24 -3.11
C LEU A 180 -4.73 -13.72 -3.47
N VAL A 181 -5.45 -14.49 -2.65
CA VAL A 181 -5.63 -15.94 -2.86
C VAL A 181 -6.27 -16.26 -4.21
N PRO A 182 -7.33 -15.56 -4.66
CA PRO A 182 -7.89 -15.80 -6.00
C PRO A 182 -6.90 -15.52 -7.13
N PHE A 183 -6.02 -14.53 -6.98
CA PHE A 183 -4.98 -14.23 -7.97
C PHE A 183 -3.91 -15.32 -8.02
N ALA A 184 -3.48 -15.83 -6.87
CA ALA A 184 -2.55 -16.97 -6.81
C ALA A 184 -3.17 -18.23 -7.41
N GLY A 185 -4.44 -18.53 -7.09
CA GLY A 185 -5.20 -19.64 -7.69
C GLY A 185 -5.30 -19.50 -9.22
N TYR A 186 -5.62 -18.30 -9.70
CA TYR A 186 -5.67 -18.03 -11.14
C TYR A 186 -4.30 -18.13 -11.83
N ALA A 187 -3.21 -17.80 -11.13
CA ALA A 187 -1.84 -18.03 -11.63
C ALA A 187 -1.58 -19.51 -11.92
N PHE A 188 -2.06 -20.42 -11.06
CA PHE A 188 -1.98 -21.86 -11.33
C PHE A 188 -2.84 -22.29 -12.52
N LEU A 189 -4.02 -21.71 -12.71
CA LEU A 189 -4.83 -21.97 -13.91
C LEU A 189 -4.10 -21.54 -15.18
N ILE A 190 -3.45 -20.37 -15.17
CA ILE A 190 -2.62 -19.92 -16.30
C ILE A 190 -1.48 -20.91 -16.57
N GLN A 191 -0.83 -21.44 -15.53
CA GLN A 191 0.22 -22.44 -15.67
C GLN A 191 -0.30 -23.77 -16.20
N TRP A 192 -1.44 -24.25 -15.69
CA TRP A 192 -2.10 -25.46 -16.16
C TRP A 192 -2.46 -25.40 -17.65
N HIS A 193 -2.97 -24.27 -18.12
CA HIS A 193 -3.32 -24.11 -19.53
C HIS A 193 -2.11 -23.94 -20.44
N HIS A 194 -0.98 -23.45 -19.93
CA HIS A 194 0.21 -23.20 -20.74
C HIS A 194 1.18 -24.38 -20.77
N ASP A 195 1.47 -24.98 -19.61
CA ASP A 195 2.41 -26.08 -19.48
C ASP A 195 2.10 -26.90 -18.21
N ARG A 196 1.30 -27.95 -18.41
CA ARG A 196 0.89 -28.89 -17.34
C ARG A 196 2.07 -29.63 -16.73
N SER A 197 3.11 -29.93 -17.51
CA SER A 197 4.26 -30.71 -17.05
C SER A 197 5.01 -29.99 -15.93
N ARG A 198 5.00 -28.65 -15.95
CA ARG A 198 5.63 -27.79 -14.93
C ARG A 198 4.69 -27.37 -13.81
N LEU A 199 3.44 -27.84 -13.77
CA LEU A 199 2.51 -27.44 -12.72
C LEU A 199 3.00 -27.88 -11.34
N LEU A 200 3.41 -29.16 -11.19
CA LEU A 200 3.90 -29.67 -9.91
C LEU A 200 5.12 -28.88 -9.41
N SER A 201 6.08 -28.60 -10.30
CA SER A 201 7.22 -27.75 -9.97
C SER A 201 6.79 -26.36 -9.51
N SER A 202 5.80 -25.75 -10.18
CA SER A 202 5.25 -24.44 -9.81
C SER A 202 4.58 -24.47 -8.44
N VAL A 203 3.85 -25.54 -8.12
CA VAL A 203 3.24 -25.75 -6.78
C VAL A 203 4.31 -25.89 -5.72
N LEU A 204 5.33 -26.72 -5.93
CA LEU A 204 6.43 -26.90 -4.97
C LEU A 204 7.17 -25.58 -4.73
N ILE A 205 7.48 -24.83 -5.79
CA ILE A 205 8.15 -23.53 -5.69
C ILE A 205 7.28 -22.50 -4.95
N PHE A 206 5.96 -22.49 -5.19
CA PHE A 206 5.02 -21.66 -4.43
C PHE A 206 4.99 -22.03 -2.95
N VAL A 207 4.95 -23.33 -2.61
CA VAL A 207 5.00 -23.82 -1.23
C VAL A 207 6.30 -23.41 -0.54
N ILE A 208 7.45 -23.51 -1.23
CA ILE A 208 8.72 -23.01 -0.69
C ILE A 208 8.64 -21.51 -0.41
N GLY A 209 8.01 -20.73 -1.29
CA GLY A 209 7.73 -19.31 -1.07
C GLY A 209 6.86 -19.06 0.17
N LEU A 210 5.75 -19.80 0.30
CA LEU A 210 4.86 -19.72 1.47
C LEU A 210 5.62 -19.96 2.77
N LEU A 211 6.37 -21.06 2.83
CA LEU A 211 7.14 -21.47 4.01
C LEU A 211 8.23 -20.44 4.36
N ALA A 212 8.92 -19.91 3.35
CA ALA A 212 9.91 -18.87 3.54
C ALA A 212 9.29 -17.59 4.15
N GLY A 213 8.14 -17.15 3.65
CA GLY A 213 7.45 -15.98 4.20
C GLY A 213 6.80 -16.24 5.56
N ALA A 214 6.36 -17.48 5.83
CA ALA A 214 5.78 -17.88 7.11
C ALA A 214 6.83 -18.20 8.20
N ALA A 215 8.13 -18.17 7.87
CA ALA A 215 9.19 -18.55 8.81
C ALA A 215 9.14 -17.73 10.13
N THR A 216 8.79 -16.45 10.05
CA THR A 216 8.65 -15.55 11.20
C THR A 216 7.41 -15.82 12.04
N MET A 217 6.48 -16.65 11.58
CA MET A 217 5.29 -17.06 12.33
C MET A 217 5.55 -18.27 13.23
N VAL A 218 6.61 -19.04 12.98
CA VAL A 218 6.87 -20.29 13.71
C VAL A 218 6.82 -20.10 15.23
N PRO A 219 7.46 -19.06 15.83
CA PRO A 219 7.37 -18.87 17.28
C PRO A 219 5.94 -18.59 17.77
N THR A 220 5.13 -17.93 16.95
CA THR A 220 3.71 -17.63 17.25
C THR A 220 2.87 -18.89 17.31
N LEU A 221 3.11 -19.83 16.39
CA LEU A 221 2.39 -21.10 16.32
C LEU A 221 2.71 -22.03 17.50
N LEU A 222 3.84 -21.81 18.17
CA LEU A 222 4.27 -22.56 19.36
C LEU A 222 3.78 -21.92 20.67
N GLN A 223 3.28 -20.68 20.64
CA GLN A 223 2.72 -20.04 21.82
C GLN A 223 1.33 -20.60 22.14
N PRO A 224 0.96 -20.73 23.44
CA PRO A 224 -0.39 -21.05 23.83
C PRO A 224 -1.36 -20.02 23.23
N TRP A 225 -2.31 -20.49 22.43
CA TRP A 225 -3.28 -19.60 21.81
C TRP A 225 -4.08 -18.87 22.88
N PRO A 226 -4.27 -17.54 22.78
CA PRO A 226 -5.18 -16.83 23.66
C PRO A 226 -6.57 -17.44 23.49
N VAL A 227 -7.07 -18.08 24.55
CA VAL A 227 -8.38 -18.73 24.56
C VAL A 227 -9.44 -17.70 24.15
N ASN A 228 -10.18 -17.98 23.06
CA ASN A 228 -11.28 -17.18 22.50
C ASN A 228 -10.95 -15.88 21.71
N ARG A 229 -9.76 -15.71 21.11
CA ARG A 229 -9.43 -14.45 20.40
C ARG A 229 -8.74 -14.60 19.04
N GLY A 230 -9.38 -15.33 18.14
CA GLY A 230 -8.94 -15.37 16.76
C GLY A 230 -9.57 -14.29 15.87
N VAL A 231 -8.93 -14.05 14.72
CA VAL A 231 -9.34 -13.02 13.76
C VAL A 231 -10.62 -13.39 13.00
N GLU A 232 -11.13 -14.61 13.13
CA GLU A 232 -12.37 -15.11 12.52
C GLU A 232 -13.61 -14.29 12.93
N SER A 233 -13.60 -13.67 14.10
CA SER A 233 -14.64 -12.76 14.57
C SER A 233 -14.84 -11.52 13.66
N ASN A 234 -13.90 -11.24 12.77
CA ASN A 234 -14.02 -10.18 11.75
C ASN A 234 -14.83 -10.59 10.53
N VAL A 235 -15.13 -11.89 10.39
CA VAL A 235 -15.85 -12.47 9.26
C VAL A 235 -17.32 -12.59 9.61
N VAL A 236 -18.11 -11.58 9.22
CA VAL A 236 -19.55 -11.53 9.48
C VAL A 236 -20.28 -11.13 8.20
N LEU A 237 -21.40 -11.80 7.91
CA LEU A 237 -22.26 -11.43 6.79
C LEU A 237 -22.91 -10.06 7.06
N ASN A 238 -22.45 -9.02 6.36
CA ASN A 238 -22.98 -7.67 6.45
C ASN A 238 -23.72 -7.29 5.16
N ARG A 239 -25.06 -7.38 5.20
CA ARG A 239 -25.93 -7.07 4.04
C ARG A 239 -26.00 -5.59 3.72
N GLU A 240 -25.70 -4.70 4.67
CA GLU A 240 -25.70 -3.25 4.41
C GLU A 240 -24.61 -2.87 3.41
N ASN A 241 -23.50 -3.60 3.41
CA ASN A 241 -22.38 -3.38 2.51
C ASN A 241 -22.71 -3.65 1.03
N ILE A 242 -23.78 -4.39 0.73
CA ILE A 242 -24.24 -4.65 -0.65
C ILE A 242 -24.56 -3.33 -1.37
N LYS A 243 -25.05 -2.31 -0.66
CA LYS A 243 -25.39 -1.01 -1.26
C LYS A 243 -24.16 -0.18 -1.65
N ASN A 244 -22.96 -0.57 -1.20
CA ASN A 244 -21.74 0.21 -1.35
C ASN A 244 -20.97 -0.05 -2.66
N ILE A 245 -21.56 -0.69 -3.67
CA ILE A 245 -20.87 -1.04 -4.93
C ILE A 245 -20.20 0.18 -5.59
N PHE A 246 -20.90 1.30 -5.69
CA PHE A 246 -20.35 2.53 -6.27
C PHE A 246 -19.27 3.15 -5.38
N THR A 247 -19.47 3.14 -4.06
CA THR A 247 -18.47 3.62 -3.09
C THR A 247 -17.15 2.84 -3.22
N VAL A 248 -17.24 1.51 -3.33
CA VAL A 248 -16.08 0.63 -3.52
C VAL A 248 -15.41 0.93 -4.86
N LEU A 249 -16.19 1.03 -5.95
CA LEU A 249 -15.65 1.32 -7.29
C LEU A 249 -14.88 2.64 -7.32
N MET A 250 -15.49 3.71 -6.81
CA MET A 250 -14.88 5.05 -6.82
C MET A 250 -13.58 5.06 -6.01
N ARG A 251 -13.58 4.46 -4.81
CA ARG A 251 -12.38 4.38 -3.96
C ARG A 251 -11.29 3.50 -4.55
N TYR A 252 -11.66 2.40 -5.19
CA TYR A 252 -10.74 1.51 -5.89
C TYR A 252 -10.04 2.21 -7.05
N LEU A 253 -10.80 2.92 -7.90
CA LEU A 253 -10.23 3.71 -8.99
C LEU A 253 -9.42 4.91 -8.50
N ALA A 254 -9.78 5.47 -7.34
CA ALA A 254 -9.12 6.64 -6.79
C ALA A 254 -7.67 6.38 -6.36
N PHE A 255 -7.28 5.12 -6.11
CA PHE A 255 -5.88 4.73 -5.89
C PHE A 255 -4.92 5.18 -6.99
N ALA A 256 -5.41 5.33 -8.22
CA ALA A 256 -4.63 5.78 -9.37
C ALA A 256 -4.94 7.22 -9.80
N SER A 257 -5.64 7.99 -8.95
CA SER A 257 -6.06 9.37 -9.19
C SER A 257 -5.40 10.36 -8.23
N ALA A 258 -5.50 11.65 -8.54
CA ALA A 258 -5.10 12.76 -7.68
C ALA A 258 -6.16 13.05 -6.59
N GLU A 259 -6.57 12.03 -5.84
CA GLU A 259 -7.55 12.20 -4.76
C GLU A 259 -6.94 12.97 -3.59
N VAL A 260 -7.13 14.30 -3.56
CA VAL A 260 -6.60 15.17 -2.49
C VAL A 260 -7.57 15.35 -1.32
N ASN A 261 -8.88 15.19 -1.53
CA ASN A 261 -9.90 15.41 -0.50
C ASN A 261 -9.73 14.51 0.73
N TYR A 262 -9.37 13.25 0.51
CA TYR A 262 -9.13 12.28 1.59
C TYR A 262 -7.98 12.74 2.50
N TRP A 263 -6.97 13.40 1.92
CA TRP A 263 -5.73 13.77 2.62
C TRP A 263 -5.76 15.15 3.26
N LEU A 264 -6.63 16.04 2.77
CA LEU A 264 -6.82 17.38 3.32
C LEU A 264 -7.57 17.38 4.67
N GLY A 265 -8.37 16.36 4.95
CA GLY A 265 -9.08 16.24 6.22
C GLY A 265 -10.37 15.41 6.16
N GLY A 266 -10.84 15.00 7.34
CA GLY A 266 -12.03 14.15 7.50
C GLY A 266 -13.36 14.85 7.20
N ASN A 267 -13.39 16.19 7.25
CA ASN A 267 -14.59 17.00 7.02
C ASN A 267 -14.27 18.31 6.29
N THR A 268 -15.29 19.04 5.84
CA THR A 268 -15.10 20.29 5.08
C THR A 268 -14.32 21.34 5.87
N ALA A 269 -14.58 21.49 7.17
CA ALA A 269 -13.90 22.46 8.01
C ALA A 269 -12.39 22.21 8.11
N SER A 270 -11.99 20.97 8.41
CA SER A 270 -10.58 20.57 8.46
C SER A 270 -9.87 20.75 7.10
N ARG A 271 -10.52 20.38 5.99
CA ARG A 271 -9.97 20.59 4.65
C ARG A 271 -9.70 22.06 4.35
N LEU A 272 -10.67 22.92 4.67
CA LEU A 272 -10.53 24.37 4.46
C LEU A 272 -9.48 24.98 5.39
N ALA A 273 -9.34 24.48 6.63
CA ALA A 273 -8.29 24.93 7.55
C ALA A 273 -6.90 24.70 6.95
N VAL A 274 -6.61 23.49 6.47
CA VAL A 274 -5.30 23.17 5.85
C VAL A 274 -5.02 24.05 4.63
N VAL A 275 -6.01 24.32 3.77
CA VAL A 275 -5.84 25.21 2.61
C VAL A 275 -5.65 26.66 3.03
N LYS A 276 -6.32 27.13 4.10
CA LYS A 276 -6.14 28.48 4.63
C LYS A 276 -4.76 28.68 5.27
N ASP A 277 -4.24 27.65 5.94
CA ASP A 277 -2.91 27.70 6.55
C ASP A 277 -1.81 27.68 5.47
N GLN A 278 -2.11 27.15 4.28
CA GLN A 278 -1.18 27.02 3.16
C GLN A 278 -1.76 27.61 1.87
N LEU A 279 -2.22 28.87 1.87
CA LEU A 279 -2.93 29.47 0.71
C LEU A 279 -2.20 29.34 -0.63
N TRP A 280 -0.87 29.33 -0.63
CA TRP A 280 -0.05 29.16 -1.82
C TRP A 280 -0.31 27.82 -2.55
N MET A 281 -0.77 26.78 -1.84
CA MET A 281 -1.10 25.48 -2.45
C MET A 281 -2.52 25.44 -3.02
N ALA A 282 -3.37 26.45 -2.77
CA ALA A 282 -4.76 26.46 -3.18
C ALA A 282 -4.96 26.24 -4.70
N PRO A 283 -4.18 26.87 -5.61
CA PRO A 283 -4.31 26.62 -7.04
C PRO A 283 -4.03 25.16 -7.41
N ALA A 284 -3.00 24.54 -6.78
CA ALA A 284 -2.68 23.14 -6.98
C ALA A 284 -3.79 22.23 -6.43
N VAL A 285 -4.33 22.52 -5.25
CA VAL A 285 -5.45 21.77 -4.66
C VAL A 285 -6.69 21.81 -5.54
N ILE A 286 -7.09 22.99 -6.03
CA ILE A 286 -8.26 23.14 -6.92
C ILE A 286 -8.05 22.36 -8.21
N PHE A 287 -6.87 22.49 -8.81
CA PHE A 287 -6.54 21.73 -10.02
C PHE A 287 -6.59 20.22 -9.78
N LEU A 288 -5.94 19.72 -8.73
CA LEU A 288 -5.89 18.29 -8.41
C LEU A 288 -7.26 17.74 -8.03
N LEU A 289 -8.11 18.54 -7.38
CA LEU A 289 -9.48 18.15 -7.07
C LEU A 289 -10.27 17.86 -8.36
N VAL A 290 -10.25 18.80 -9.31
CA VAL A 290 -10.90 18.63 -10.61
C VAL A 290 -10.27 17.48 -11.39
N ALA A 291 -8.93 17.42 -11.42
CA ALA A 291 -8.20 16.39 -12.14
C ALA A 291 -8.44 14.99 -11.57
N GLY A 292 -8.53 14.84 -10.24
CA GLY A 292 -8.82 13.59 -9.56
C GLY A 292 -10.18 13.02 -9.97
N PHE A 293 -11.23 13.86 -9.96
CA PHE A 293 -12.55 13.45 -10.47
C PHE A 293 -12.50 13.14 -11.97
N ALA A 294 -11.84 13.97 -12.76
CA ALA A 294 -11.69 13.75 -14.19
C ALA A 294 -10.94 12.44 -14.51
N GLN A 295 -9.94 12.06 -13.70
CA GLN A 295 -9.22 10.79 -13.83
C GLN A 295 -10.13 9.60 -13.56
N VAL A 296 -10.96 9.64 -12.51
CA VAL A 296 -11.90 8.55 -12.23
C VAL A 296 -12.94 8.42 -13.36
N ILE A 297 -13.49 9.55 -13.85
CA ILE A 297 -14.39 9.56 -15.01
C ILE A 297 -13.68 9.00 -16.24
N LEU A 298 -12.43 9.41 -16.49
CA LEU A 298 -11.61 8.89 -17.58
C LEU A 298 -11.44 7.38 -17.49
N PHE A 299 -11.14 6.84 -16.31
CA PHE A 299 -10.97 5.40 -16.11
C PHE A 299 -12.25 4.64 -16.47
N VAL A 300 -13.41 5.13 -16.06
CA VAL A 300 -14.70 4.55 -16.44
C VAL A 300 -14.97 4.68 -17.95
N VAL A 301 -14.76 5.86 -18.54
CA VAL A 301 -14.98 6.07 -19.98
C VAL A 301 -14.04 5.24 -20.84
N ALA A 302 -12.76 5.15 -20.45
CA ALA A 302 -11.74 4.39 -21.15
C ALA A 302 -12.10 2.91 -21.20
N PHE A 303 -12.69 2.35 -20.13
CA PHE A 303 -13.15 0.96 -20.07
C PHE A 303 -14.04 0.54 -21.26
N PHE A 304 -14.91 1.45 -21.73
CA PHE A 304 -15.84 1.21 -22.82
C PHE A 304 -15.25 1.49 -24.21
N GLN A 305 -14.02 1.98 -24.29
CA GLN A 305 -13.36 2.22 -25.56
C GLN A 305 -12.97 0.90 -26.22
N LYS A 306 -13.23 0.82 -27.53
CA LYS A 306 -12.74 -0.29 -28.36
C LYS A 306 -11.22 -0.18 -28.47
N ASN A 307 -10.52 -1.19 -27.97
CA ASN A 307 -9.08 -1.32 -28.11
C ASN A 307 -8.76 -2.82 -28.19
N THR A 308 -8.12 -3.21 -29.29
CA THR A 308 -7.81 -4.60 -29.64
C THR A 308 -6.46 -5.06 -29.08
N ASP A 309 -5.69 -4.19 -28.40
CA ASP A 309 -4.48 -4.63 -27.71
C ASP A 309 -4.84 -5.66 -26.64
N GLU A 310 -4.33 -6.88 -26.79
CA GLU A 310 -4.53 -7.95 -25.82
C GLU A 310 -4.13 -7.54 -24.40
N GLY A 311 -3.11 -6.68 -24.25
CA GLY A 311 -2.67 -6.17 -22.97
C GLY A 311 -3.75 -5.33 -22.28
N TRP A 312 -4.45 -4.50 -23.07
CA TRP A 312 -5.59 -3.72 -22.61
C TRP A 312 -6.77 -4.61 -22.20
N VAL A 313 -7.15 -5.58 -23.05
CA VAL A 313 -8.26 -6.49 -22.76
C VAL A 313 -8.01 -7.27 -21.46
N ARG A 314 -6.78 -7.77 -21.30
CA ARG A 314 -6.35 -8.50 -20.09
C ARG A 314 -6.43 -7.62 -18.84
N ILE A 315 -5.83 -6.42 -18.85
CA ILE A 315 -5.86 -5.58 -17.65
C ILE A 315 -7.27 -5.09 -17.32
N LYS A 316 -8.12 -4.86 -18.33
CA LYS A 316 -9.51 -4.45 -18.17
C LYS A 316 -10.27 -5.49 -17.34
N TRP A 317 -10.14 -6.77 -17.66
CA TRP A 317 -10.78 -7.85 -16.93
C TRP A 317 -10.16 -8.10 -15.56
N ILE A 318 -8.83 -7.99 -15.41
CA ILE A 318 -8.19 -8.00 -14.07
C ILE A 318 -8.76 -6.89 -13.19
N THR A 319 -8.93 -5.68 -13.73
CA THR A 319 -9.43 -4.52 -12.98
C THR A 319 -10.87 -4.77 -12.50
N VAL A 320 -11.73 -5.32 -13.35
CA VAL A 320 -13.10 -5.71 -12.97
C VAL A 320 -13.11 -6.83 -11.94
N ALA A 321 -12.31 -7.88 -12.15
CA ALA A 321 -12.23 -9.00 -11.22
C ALA A 321 -11.72 -8.56 -9.84
N ALA A 322 -10.69 -7.71 -9.79
CA ALA A 322 -10.16 -7.12 -8.57
C ALA A 322 -11.21 -6.26 -7.85
N PHE A 323 -11.90 -5.39 -8.59
CA PHE A 323 -12.99 -4.58 -8.05
C PHE A 323 -14.13 -5.45 -7.48
N LEU A 324 -14.62 -6.43 -8.23
CA LEU A 324 -15.69 -7.32 -7.79
C LEU A 324 -15.25 -8.14 -6.57
N LEU A 325 -14.01 -8.60 -6.54
CA LEU A 325 -13.47 -9.31 -5.39
C LEU A 325 -13.43 -8.44 -4.14
N VAL A 326 -12.98 -7.18 -4.26
CA VAL A 326 -13.01 -6.22 -3.15
C VAL A 326 -14.45 -6.00 -2.69
N TYR A 327 -15.37 -5.74 -3.62
CA TYR A 327 -16.78 -5.50 -3.33
C TYR A 327 -17.44 -6.69 -2.61
N LEU A 328 -17.26 -7.91 -3.14
CA LEU A 328 -17.80 -9.14 -2.55
C LEU A 328 -17.17 -9.44 -1.19
N SER A 329 -15.90 -9.11 -0.96
CA SER A 329 -15.27 -9.36 0.34
C SER A 329 -15.90 -8.53 1.47
N PHE A 330 -16.41 -7.33 1.19
CA PHE A 330 -17.14 -6.53 2.17
C PHE A 330 -18.50 -7.11 2.57
N PHE A 331 -19.02 -8.11 1.84
CA PHE A 331 -20.20 -8.84 2.31
C PHE A 331 -19.88 -9.64 3.56
N PHE A 332 -18.62 -9.99 3.78
CA PHE A 332 -18.15 -10.81 4.89
C PHE A 332 -17.29 -10.00 5.87
N SER A 333 -17.49 -8.69 5.96
CA SER A 333 -16.75 -7.81 6.87
C SER A 333 -17.66 -7.09 7.85
N ILE A 334 -17.24 -7.05 9.11
CA ILE A 334 -17.87 -6.22 10.14
C ILE A 334 -17.80 -4.71 9.85
N LYS A 335 -16.86 -4.27 8.99
CA LYS A 335 -16.64 -2.84 8.69
C LYS A 335 -17.22 -2.48 7.32
N GLY A 336 -17.68 -1.23 7.20
CA GLY A 336 -17.94 -0.63 5.91
C GLY A 336 -16.66 -0.53 5.06
N PRO A 337 -16.78 -0.44 3.73
CA PRO A 337 -15.61 -0.32 2.87
C PRO A 337 -14.87 0.95 3.22
N SER A 338 -13.57 0.87 3.52
CA SER A 338 -12.67 2.01 3.68
C SER A 338 -11.44 1.81 2.81
N SER A 339 -10.99 2.84 2.10
CA SER A 339 -9.97 2.68 1.05
C SER A 339 -8.68 2.03 1.58
N HIS A 340 -8.26 2.35 2.80
CA HIS A 340 -7.06 1.75 3.39
C HIS A 340 -7.17 0.23 3.62
N THR A 341 -8.39 -0.32 3.78
CA THR A 341 -8.56 -1.76 4.08
C THR A 341 -8.37 -2.67 2.86
N PHE A 342 -8.32 -2.10 1.65
CA PHE A 342 -8.08 -2.86 0.41
C PHE A 342 -7.01 -2.23 -0.46
N ILE A 343 -6.15 -1.39 0.13
CA ILE A 343 -5.02 -0.75 -0.54
C ILE A 343 -4.00 -1.74 -1.12
N ILE A 344 -4.01 -2.98 -0.63
CA ILE A 344 -3.29 -4.10 -1.23
C ILE A 344 -3.53 -4.21 -2.75
N MET A 345 -4.71 -3.78 -3.22
CA MET A 345 -5.07 -3.80 -4.63
C MET A 345 -4.52 -2.63 -5.45
N MET A 346 -3.95 -1.60 -4.84
CA MET A 346 -3.47 -0.37 -5.50
C MET A 346 -2.64 -0.61 -6.78
N PRO A 347 -1.75 -1.63 -6.87
CA PRO A 347 -0.98 -1.86 -8.10
C PRO A 347 -1.86 -2.09 -9.34
N VAL A 348 -3.05 -2.68 -9.19
CA VAL A 348 -3.95 -2.98 -10.32
C VAL A 348 -4.54 -1.71 -10.96
N PRO A 349 -5.30 -0.84 -10.25
CA PRO A 349 -5.83 0.39 -10.83
C PRO A 349 -4.69 1.33 -11.24
N MET A 350 -3.55 1.32 -10.52
CA MET A 350 -2.37 2.11 -10.92
C MET A 350 -1.85 1.67 -12.29
N PHE A 351 -1.67 0.37 -12.52
CA PHE A 351 -1.25 -0.16 -13.82
C PHE A 351 -2.29 0.08 -14.92
N TYR A 352 -3.58 -0.08 -14.60
CA TYR A 352 -4.70 0.21 -15.49
C TYR A 352 -4.73 1.67 -15.95
N SER A 353 -4.42 2.62 -15.05
CA SER A 353 -4.42 4.05 -15.37
C SER A 353 -3.46 4.42 -16.49
N PHE A 354 -2.31 3.74 -16.62
CA PHE A 354 -1.34 3.99 -17.69
C PHE A 354 -1.88 3.64 -19.07
N TYR A 355 -2.71 2.60 -19.21
CA TYR A 355 -3.41 2.36 -20.49
C TYR A 355 -4.42 3.47 -20.79
N CYS A 356 -5.13 3.98 -19.78
CA CYS A 356 -6.09 5.06 -19.95
C CYS A 356 -5.39 6.35 -20.39
N TYR A 357 -4.26 6.69 -19.77
CA TYR A 357 -3.44 7.83 -20.18
C TYR A 357 -2.83 7.65 -21.56
N GLU A 358 -2.43 6.43 -21.93
CA GLU A 358 -1.87 6.17 -23.26
C GLU A 358 -2.92 6.41 -24.35
N TRP A 359 -4.16 5.98 -24.09
CA TRP A 359 -5.29 6.25 -24.98
C TRP A 359 -5.50 7.76 -25.20
N LEU A 360 -5.41 8.58 -24.14
CA LEU A 360 -5.47 10.04 -24.28
C LEU A 360 -4.30 10.59 -25.09
N LEU A 361 -3.08 10.17 -24.77
CA LEU A 361 -1.86 10.62 -25.47
C LEU A 361 -1.90 10.29 -26.96
N LYS A 362 -2.49 9.15 -27.35
CA LYS A 362 -2.69 8.77 -28.76
C LYS A 362 -3.65 9.72 -29.49
N LYS A 363 -4.66 10.29 -28.81
CA LYS A 363 -5.62 11.22 -29.42
C LYS A 363 -5.04 12.62 -29.65
N ARG A 364 -4.44 13.23 -28.63
CA ARG A 364 -3.87 14.59 -28.68
C ARG A 364 -2.63 14.71 -27.81
N ARG A 365 -1.52 14.15 -28.29
CA ARG A 365 -0.26 14.00 -27.53
C ARG A 365 0.17 15.26 -26.80
N THR A 366 0.27 16.40 -27.49
CA THR A 366 0.81 17.64 -26.92
C THR A 366 -0.04 18.17 -25.76
N VAL A 367 -1.37 18.19 -25.90
CA VAL A 367 -2.28 18.73 -24.88
C VAL A 367 -2.29 17.82 -23.65
N TRP A 368 -2.50 16.53 -23.85
CA TRP A 368 -2.59 15.57 -22.74
C TRP A 368 -1.25 15.39 -22.04
N HIS A 369 -0.13 15.47 -22.77
CA HIS A 369 1.19 15.45 -22.16
C HIS A 369 1.39 16.67 -21.23
N ARG A 370 1.05 17.89 -21.68
CA ARG A 370 1.13 19.09 -20.82
C ARG A 370 0.25 18.98 -19.58
N LEU A 371 -0.97 18.45 -19.73
CA LEU A 371 -1.88 18.24 -18.60
C LEU A 371 -1.33 17.22 -17.59
N LEU A 372 -0.75 16.11 -18.05
CA LEU A 372 -0.12 15.11 -17.18
C LEU A 372 1.12 15.66 -16.48
N VAL A 373 1.93 16.47 -17.16
CA VAL A 373 3.06 17.17 -16.53
C VAL A 373 2.55 18.13 -15.45
N THR A 374 1.51 18.91 -15.76
CA THR A 374 0.88 19.84 -14.79
C THR A 374 0.33 19.08 -13.57
N LEU A 375 -0.35 17.96 -13.79
CA LEU A 375 -0.81 17.06 -12.74
C LEU A 375 0.33 16.64 -11.81
N VAL A 376 1.44 16.20 -12.38
CA VAL A 376 2.62 15.78 -11.61
C VAL A 376 3.20 16.95 -10.81
N LEU A 377 3.37 18.13 -11.41
CA LEU A 377 3.90 19.31 -10.73
C LEU A 377 2.97 19.78 -9.60
N CYS A 378 1.66 19.85 -9.84
CA CYS A 378 0.68 20.19 -8.81
C CYS A 378 0.67 19.16 -7.69
N THR A 379 0.84 17.88 -7.99
CA THR A 379 0.93 16.81 -6.98
C THR A 379 2.15 17.01 -6.08
N VAL A 380 3.30 17.38 -6.67
CA VAL A 380 4.50 17.72 -5.89
C VAL A 380 4.24 18.93 -4.99
N ALA A 381 3.67 20.01 -5.53
CA ALA A 381 3.34 21.21 -4.75
C ALA A 381 2.37 20.92 -3.60
N PHE A 382 1.32 20.14 -3.86
CA PHE A 382 0.37 19.67 -2.84
C PHE A 382 1.08 18.90 -1.73
N ASN A 383 1.93 17.94 -2.08
CA ASN A 383 2.65 17.14 -1.09
C ASN A 383 3.63 17.99 -0.26
N ILE A 384 4.26 19.03 -0.83
CA ILE A 384 5.05 20.00 -0.07
C ILE A 384 4.16 20.72 0.96
N GLY A 385 3.01 21.23 0.55
CA GLY A 385 2.06 21.88 1.47
C GLY A 385 1.58 20.96 2.60
N MET A 386 1.29 19.70 2.28
CA MET A 386 0.90 18.69 3.27
C MET A 386 2.03 18.33 4.25
N ALA A 387 3.28 18.33 3.80
CA ALA A 387 4.44 18.10 4.66
C ALA A 387 4.68 19.30 5.59
N LEU A 388 4.67 20.53 5.07
CA LEU A 388 4.83 21.74 5.87
C LEU A 388 3.74 21.85 6.95
N ASN A 389 2.48 21.62 6.57
CA ASN A 389 1.37 21.59 7.53
C ASN A 389 1.54 20.49 8.57
N GLY A 390 2.02 19.31 8.15
CA GLY A 390 2.17 18.14 9.01
C GLY A 390 3.30 18.25 10.04
N TYR A 391 4.38 18.96 9.69
CA TYR A 391 5.61 19.02 10.49
C TYR A 391 5.36 19.43 11.95
N HIS A 392 4.60 20.50 12.19
CA HIS A 392 4.32 20.97 13.54
C HIS A 392 3.06 20.36 14.19
N THR A 393 2.16 19.78 13.40
CA THR A 393 0.82 19.40 13.89
C THR A 393 0.69 17.93 14.25
N ARG A 394 1.32 17.05 13.47
CA ARG A 394 1.10 15.59 13.55
C ARG A 394 2.36 14.74 13.40
N SER A 395 3.49 15.36 13.07
CA SER A 395 4.73 14.64 12.84
C SER A 395 5.41 14.17 14.12
N LEU A 396 6.36 13.23 13.96
CA LEU A 396 7.26 12.79 15.01
C LEU A 396 7.92 13.98 15.75
N TYR A 397 8.20 15.07 15.04
CA TYR A 397 8.87 16.26 15.59
C TYR A 397 7.99 17.11 16.51
N ARG A 398 6.68 16.82 16.60
CA ARG A 398 5.82 17.47 17.60
C ARG A 398 6.27 17.16 19.03
N ASP A 399 6.75 15.95 19.28
CA ASP A 399 7.30 15.54 20.58
C ASP A 399 8.33 14.41 20.39
N ARG A 400 9.39 14.75 19.65
CA ARG A 400 10.47 13.81 19.33
C ARG A 400 11.22 13.34 20.57
N GLU A 401 11.40 14.23 21.56
CA GLU A 401 12.15 13.91 22.77
C GLU A 401 11.45 12.82 23.59
N LYS A 402 10.11 12.78 23.63
CA LYS A 402 9.38 11.66 24.25
C LYS A 402 9.74 10.31 23.62
N VAL A 403 9.81 10.24 22.29
CA VAL A 403 10.20 9.02 21.57
C VAL A 403 11.65 8.65 21.84
N LYS A 404 12.54 9.64 21.84
CA LYS A 404 13.96 9.44 22.13
C LYS A 404 14.18 8.93 23.56
N GLN A 405 13.50 9.50 24.55
CA GLN A 405 13.55 9.05 25.94
C GLN A 405 13.10 7.59 26.07
N ALA A 406 12.02 7.20 25.39
CA ALA A 406 11.54 5.82 25.37
C ALA A 406 12.60 4.82 24.82
N ILE A 407 13.35 5.24 23.79
CA ILE A 407 14.44 4.44 23.21
C ILE A 407 15.64 4.38 24.17
N GLU A 408 16.09 5.53 24.70
CA GLU A 408 17.28 5.64 25.55
C GLU A 408 17.11 4.91 26.89
N GLN A 409 15.93 5.02 27.51
CA GLN A 409 15.61 4.35 28.78
C GLN A 409 15.17 2.89 28.58
N ARG A 410 15.05 2.44 27.33
CA ARG A 410 14.51 1.12 26.96
C ARG A 410 13.17 0.83 27.61
N ASP A 411 12.29 1.81 27.57
CA ASP A 411 10.94 1.71 28.12
C ASP A 411 9.93 2.27 27.11
N TYR A 412 9.19 1.37 26.46
CA TYR A 412 8.18 1.76 25.47
C TYR A 412 6.95 2.41 26.12
N HIS A 413 6.68 2.19 27.41
CA HIS A 413 5.55 2.78 28.13
C HIS A 413 5.69 4.30 28.24
N LEU A 414 6.93 4.83 28.21
CA LEU A 414 7.19 6.27 28.14
C LEU A 414 6.57 6.90 26.88
N LEU A 415 6.51 6.16 25.76
CA LEU A 415 5.86 6.62 24.54
C LEU A 415 4.35 6.44 24.61
N GLY A 416 3.89 5.26 25.02
CA GLY A 416 2.48 4.95 25.25
C GLY A 416 2.21 3.45 25.42
N GLU A 417 0.98 3.13 25.80
CA GLU A 417 0.54 1.76 26.04
C GLU A 417 0.15 1.03 24.75
N ARG A 418 0.50 -0.25 24.66
CA ARG A 418 0.00 -1.13 23.62
C ARG A 418 -1.42 -1.55 23.96
N ARG A 419 -2.34 -1.43 22.99
CA ARG A 419 -3.73 -1.94 23.14
C ARG A 419 -3.74 -3.43 23.52
N SER A 420 -2.83 -4.19 22.92
CA SER A 420 -2.67 -5.62 23.16
C SER A 420 -2.34 -5.97 24.61
N ASP A 421 -1.58 -5.13 25.31
CA ASP A 421 -1.21 -5.36 26.72
C ASP A 421 -2.45 -5.23 27.61
N ALA A 422 -3.30 -4.23 27.36
CA ALA A 422 -4.60 -4.06 28.04
C ALA A 422 -5.58 -5.21 27.73
N TRP A 423 -5.44 -5.83 26.56
CA TRP A 423 -6.21 -7.00 26.16
C TRP A 423 -5.68 -8.29 26.77
N GLY A 424 -4.50 -8.31 27.38
CA GLY A 424 -3.90 -9.50 27.98
C GLY A 424 -3.05 -10.34 27.03
N TYR A 425 -2.67 -9.79 25.88
CA TYR A 425 -1.58 -10.36 25.07
C TYR A 425 -0.26 -9.97 25.75
N ARG A 426 0.62 -10.94 25.98
CA ARG A 426 1.94 -10.71 26.61
C ARG A 426 3.03 -10.62 25.56
#